data_AF-A0A367I6P6-F1
#
_entry.id   AF-A0A367I6P6-F1
#
_cell.length_a   1.000
_cell.length_b   1.000
_cell.length_c   1.000
_cell.angle_alpha   90.00
_cell.angle_beta   90.00
_cell.angle_gamma   90.00
#
_symmetry.space_group_name_H-M   'P 1'
#
loop_
_entity.id
_entity.type
_entity.pdbx_description
1 polymer ?
#
loop_
_entity_poly.entity_id
_entity_poly.type
_entity_poly.pdbx_seq_one_letter_code
_entity_poly.pdbx_strand_id
1 'polypeptide(L)'
;MPLPRKLNSMKTQIVPLAVLLILTGMMIPTTTAETATGSTVDVTIIGVDGTEYTTSVTVMENYTGYNVTIDAASALQISINSTYYESFSSHSIDDLFGEISDVAWGESGYWSWGLFVKNGSGWEASSVGVDSIAIDDNQSIAWAPMIDYGVWSDIPLNDALECMAADHTIGLDSTGLAFNLTSLSIAVGDSVCWTWEDASMPHNVAEVQQEGYTSYNGGVRSGDAVSSLAFTHTFEENATFNYVCEPHASMGMAGQIVVGDGGVVVAEETEVVEETPGFTTVTMAIALLAAVLLARRKD
;
A
#
# COMPACT_ATOMS: atom_id res chain seq x y z
N MET A 1 -52.05 19.59 0.24
CA MET A 1 -53.16 18.61 0.39
C MET A 1 -54.18 18.90 -0.70
N PRO A 2 -54.57 17.90 -1.50
CA PRO A 2 -55.42 16.79 -1.04
C PRO A 2 -54.69 15.43 -1.00
N LEU A 3 -55.04 14.65 0.03
CA LEU A 3 -54.90 13.20 0.17
C LEU A 3 -56.27 12.56 -0.20
N PRO A 4 -56.45 11.23 -0.19
CA PRO A 4 -55.61 10.10 -0.62
C PRO A 4 -56.41 9.14 -1.54
N ARG A 5 -55.74 8.16 -2.18
CA ARG A 5 -56.42 6.99 -2.73
C ARG A 5 -56.66 5.99 -1.59
N LYS A 6 -57.94 5.68 -1.31
CA LYS A 6 -58.37 4.73 -0.28
C LYS A 6 -58.11 3.27 -0.68
N LEU A 7 -57.75 2.51 0.35
CA LEU A 7 -57.53 1.06 0.48
C LEU A 7 -58.58 0.18 -0.20
N ASN A 8 -58.14 -1.03 -0.56
CA ASN A 8 -58.89 -2.22 -0.15
C ASN A 8 -58.09 -3.04 0.86
N SER A 9 -58.77 -3.32 1.96
CA SER A 9 -58.35 -4.01 3.16
C SER A 9 -58.57 -5.51 2.98
N MET A 10 -57.62 -6.33 3.44
CA MET A 10 -57.97 -7.64 4.01
C MET A 10 -57.56 -7.67 5.47
N LYS A 11 -58.50 -7.29 6.33
CA LYS A 11 -58.60 -7.75 7.72
C LYS A 11 -59.64 -8.86 7.78
N THR A 12 -59.25 -10.04 8.23
CA THR A 12 -60.12 -11.03 8.91
C THR A 12 -59.17 -12.12 9.43
N GLN A 13 -59.22 -12.65 10.64
CA GLN A 13 -59.87 -12.37 11.92
C GLN A 13 -59.09 -13.24 12.93
N ILE A 14 -58.84 -12.74 14.13
CA ILE A 14 -58.30 -13.54 15.23
C ILE A 14 -59.43 -14.43 15.77
N VAL A 15 -59.18 -15.73 15.90
CA VAL A 15 -59.86 -16.61 16.87
C VAL A 15 -58.75 -17.26 17.70
N PRO A 16 -58.64 -16.99 19.02
CA PRO A 16 -57.67 -17.69 19.84
C PRO A 16 -58.25 -19.05 20.22
N LEU A 17 -57.57 -20.13 19.83
CA LEU A 17 -57.84 -21.45 20.37
C LEU A 17 -57.07 -21.55 21.70
N ALA A 18 -57.81 -21.46 22.81
CA ALA A 18 -57.28 -21.78 24.13
C ALA A 18 -56.97 -23.28 24.19
N VAL A 19 -55.69 -23.64 24.10
CA VAL A 19 -55.21 -24.97 24.45
C VAL A 19 -54.77 -24.92 25.92
N LEU A 20 -55.61 -25.50 26.77
CA LEU A 20 -55.31 -25.82 28.15
C LEU A 20 -54.30 -26.97 28.15
N LEU A 21 -53.00 -26.66 28.24
CA LEU A 21 -51.98 -27.67 28.49
C LEU A 21 -51.74 -27.78 30.00
N ILE A 22 -52.14 -28.92 30.55
CA ILE A 22 -51.91 -29.32 31.94
C ILE A 22 -50.40 -29.40 32.17
N LEU A 23 -49.91 -28.52 33.04
CA LEU A 23 -48.54 -28.48 33.50
C LEU A 23 -48.25 -29.75 34.33
N THR A 24 -47.75 -30.80 33.68
CA THR A 24 -47.05 -31.90 34.35
C THR A 24 -45.57 -31.54 34.35
N GLY A 25 -45.03 -31.31 35.55
CA GLY A 25 -43.64 -30.92 35.75
C GLY A 25 -42.71 -32.01 35.24
N MET A 26 -42.16 -31.81 34.05
CA MET A 26 -40.96 -32.48 33.59
C MET A 26 -39.81 -31.54 33.95
N MET A 27 -39.07 -31.88 35.02
CA MET A 27 -37.79 -31.23 35.29
C MET A 27 -36.89 -31.50 34.10
N ILE A 28 -36.71 -30.51 33.24
CA ILE A 28 -35.53 -30.43 32.39
C ILE A 28 -34.38 -30.31 33.38
N PRO A 29 -33.36 -31.20 33.38
CA PRO A 29 -32.18 -30.95 34.18
C PRO A 29 -31.62 -29.62 33.68
N THR A 30 -31.71 -28.60 34.52
CA THR A 30 -30.98 -27.36 34.34
C THR A 30 -29.52 -27.79 34.34
N THR A 31 -28.93 -27.94 33.16
CA THR A 31 -27.48 -27.89 33.03
C THR A 31 -27.11 -26.57 33.67
N THR A 32 -26.52 -26.63 34.86
CA THR A 32 -25.80 -25.50 35.43
C THR A 32 -24.95 -24.95 34.31
N ALA A 33 -25.21 -23.71 33.88
CA ALA A 33 -24.26 -22.99 33.08
C ALA A 33 -22.95 -23.08 33.84
N GLU A 34 -22.00 -23.82 33.30
CA GLU A 34 -20.62 -23.75 33.74
C GLU A 34 -20.28 -22.26 33.64
N THR A 35 -20.08 -21.63 34.79
CA THR A 35 -19.50 -20.29 34.82
C THR A 35 -18.18 -20.41 34.09
N ALA A 36 -18.13 -19.91 32.86
CA ALA A 36 -16.91 -19.78 32.08
C ALA A 36 -15.94 -18.90 32.90
N THR A 37 -15.09 -19.56 33.67
CA THR A 37 -13.91 -19.00 34.30
C THR A 37 -12.70 -19.11 33.37
N GLY A 38 -12.96 -19.29 32.06
CA GLY A 38 -11.94 -19.51 31.06
C GLY A 38 -11.09 -18.27 30.86
N SER A 39 -9.78 -18.47 30.90
CA SER A 39 -8.77 -17.52 30.45
C SER A 39 -9.12 -16.93 29.08
N THR A 40 -8.74 -15.68 28.82
CA THR A 40 -8.92 -15.06 27.49
C THR A 40 -7.57 -14.80 26.84
N VAL A 41 -7.50 -15.03 25.53
CA VAL A 41 -6.32 -14.77 24.69
C VAL A 41 -6.69 -13.72 23.67
N ASP A 42 -5.85 -12.70 23.55
CA ASP A 42 -6.00 -11.69 22.51
C ASP A 42 -5.36 -12.20 21.22
N VAL A 43 -6.12 -12.10 20.13
CA VAL A 43 -5.70 -12.54 18.81
C VAL A 43 -5.79 -11.36 17.86
N THR A 44 -4.68 -11.05 17.20
CA THR A 44 -4.61 -10.06 16.13
C THR A 44 -4.36 -10.78 14.81
N ILE A 45 -5.07 -10.40 13.76
CA ILE A 45 -4.83 -10.87 12.39
C ILE A 45 -4.61 -9.64 11.53
N ILE A 46 -3.50 -9.58 10.81
CA ILE A 46 -3.15 -8.46 9.93
C ILE A 46 -3.34 -8.88 8.48
N GLY A 47 -4.15 -8.13 7.75
CA GLY A 47 -4.34 -8.34 6.31
C GLY A 47 -3.10 -8.01 5.50
N VAL A 48 -3.07 -8.46 4.24
CA VAL A 48 -1.98 -8.14 3.30
C VAL A 48 -1.86 -6.64 2.99
N ASP A 49 -2.92 -5.88 3.27
CA ASP A 49 -3.00 -4.42 3.20
C ASP A 49 -2.56 -3.71 4.50
N GLY A 50 -2.13 -4.46 5.52
CA GLY A 50 -1.76 -3.94 6.82
C GLY A 50 -2.94 -3.65 7.76
N THR A 51 -4.18 -3.94 7.35
CA THR A 51 -5.35 -3.71 8.22
C THR A 51 -5.33 -4.68 9.40
N GLU A 52 -5.39 -4.16 10.63
CA GLU A 52 -5.42 -4.95 11.85
C GLU A 52 -6.85 -5.35 12.25
N TYR A 53 -7.05 -6.64 12.53
CA TYR A 53 -8.28 -7.21 13.07
C TYR A 53 -8.00 -7.87 14.41
N THR A 54 -8.61 -7.39 15.49
CA THR A 54 -8.36 -7.92 16.84
C THR A 54 -9.63 -8.42 17.51
N THR A 55 -9.53 -9.55 18.20
CA THR A 55 -10.59 -10.12 19.03
C THR A 55 -9.98 -10.83 20.25
N SER A 56 -10.81 -11.10 21.26
CA SER A 56 -10.41 -11.92 22.41
C SER A 56 -11.18 -13.23 22.40
N VAL A 57 -10.49 -14.35 22.55
CA VAL A 57 -11.07 -15.71 22.56
C VAL A 57 -11.04 -16.28 23.96
N THR A 58 -12.18 -16.77 24.44
CA THR A 58 -12.26 -17.52 25.69
C THR A 58 -11.70 -18.93 25.48
N VAL A 59 -10.65 -19.26 26.22
CA VAL A 59 -9.92 -20.53 26.15
C VAL A 59 -10.66 -21.60 26.95
N MET A 60 -10.85 -22.77 26.34
CA MET A 60 -11.39 -23.96 27.00
C MET A 60 -10.27 -24.96 27.33
N GLU A 61 -10.59 -25.98 28.14
CA GLU A 61 -9.63 -27.04 28.47
C GLU A 61 -9.10 -27.71 27.18
N ASN A 62 -7.77 -27.88 27.09
CA ASN A 62 -7.06 -28.46 25.94
C ASN A 62 -7.10 -27.62 24.65
N TYR A 63 -7.46 -26.34 24.72
CA TYR A 63 -7.25 -25.45 23.58
C TYR A 63 -5.76 -25.33 23.26
N THR A 64 -5.46 -25.50 21.99
CA THR A 64 -4.16 -25.14 21.41
C THR A 64 -4.28 -23.79 20.72
N GLY A 65 -3.16 -23.22 20.28
CA GLY A 65 -3.18 -22.01 19.45
C GLY A 65 -4.01 -22.18 18.17
N TYR A 66 -4.12 -23.40 17.64
CA TYR A 66 -4.98 -23.68 16.48
C TYR A 66 -6.45 -23.38 16.80
N ASN A 67 -6.95 -23.90 17.92
CA ASN A 67 -8.35 -23.70 18.33
C ASN A 67 -8.65 -22.21 18.52
N VAL A 68 -7.73 -21.51 19.20
CA VAL A 68 -7.82 -20.05 19.39
C VAL A 68 -7.85 -19.31 18.06
N THR A 69 -7.02 -19.73 17.09
CA THR A 69 -6.97 -19.13 15.75
C THR A 69 -8.28 -19.33 14.99
N ILE A 70 -8.85 -20.55 14.99
CA ILE A 70 -10.12 -20.84 14.31
C ILE A 70 -11.26 -20.01 14.91
N ASP A 71 -11.35 -19.94 16.25
CA ASP A 71 -12.40 -19.18 16.94
C ASP A 71 -12.26 -17.67 16.68
N ALA A 72 -11.03 -17.16 16.66
CA ALA A 72 -10.75 -15.76 16.33
C ALA A 72 -11.17 -15.43 14.89
N ALA A 73 -10.78 -16.24 13.91
CA ALA A 73 -11.16 -16.07 12.52
C ALA A 73 -12.69 -16.11 12.35
N SER A 74 -13.37 -17.06 13.01
CA SER A 74 -14.84 -17.13 13.01
C SER A 74 -15.49 -15.88 13.62
N ALA A 75 -14.96 -15.37 14.74
CA ALA A 75 -15.49 -14.18 15.39
C ALA A 75 -15.31 -12.91 14.54
N LEU A 76 -14.19 -12.82 13.82
CA LEU A 76 -13.84 -11.73 12.92
C LEU A 76 -14.46 -11.89 11.51
N GLN A 77 -15.15 -12.99 11.24
CA GLN A 77 -15.72 -13.33 9.92
C GLN A 77 -14.66 -13.44 8.81
N ILE A 78 -13.48 -13.94 9.17
CA ILE A 78 -12.34 -14.16 8.26
C ILE A 78 -12.39 -15.62 7.78
N SER A 79 -12.28 -15.84 6.47
CA SER A 79 -12.11 -17.18 5.91
C SER A 79 -10.74 -17.72 6.26
N ILE A 80 -10.67 -19.01 6.56
CA ILE A 80 -9.44 -19.69 6.96
C ILE A 80 -9.36 -21.05 6.29
N ASN A 81 -8.19 -21.39 5.74
CA ASN A 81 -7.84 -22.75 5.34
C ASN A 81 -6.57 -23.18 6.07
N SER A 82 -6.51 -24.46 6.44
CA SER A 82 -5.39 -25.02 7.17
C SER A 82 -5.12 -26.47 6.77
N THR A 83 -3.86 -26.87 6.89
CA THR A 83 -3.41 -28.23 6.62
C THR A 83 -2.75 -28.80 7.86
N TYR A 84 -3.21 -29.98 8.29
CA TYR A 84 -2.54 -30.72 9.36
C TYR A 84 -1.34 -31.50 8.80
N TYR A 85 -0.15 -31.21 9.32
CA TYR A 85 1.07 -31.92 8.94
C TYR A 85 1.46 -32.91 10.04
N GLU A 86 1.27 -34.21 9.77
CA GLU A 86 1.63 -35.29 10.70
C GLU A 86 3.13 -35.24 11.08
N SER A 87 4.00 -34.87 10.14
CA SER A 87 5.45 -34.76 10.35
C SER A 87 5.84 -33.75 11.43
N PHE A 88 5.03 -32.71 11.61
CA PHE A 88 5.22 -31.67 12.62
C PHE A 88 4.22 -31.78 13.76
N SER A 89 3.27 -32.72 13.66
CA SER A 89 2.14 -32.86 14.58
C SER A 89 1.41 -31.55 14.84
N SER A 90 1.31 -30.68 13.84
CA SER A 90 0.72 -29.34 13.94
C SER A 90 0.06 -28.92 12.62
N HIS A 91 -0.94 -28.06 12.73
CA HIS A 91 -1.59 -27.34 11.65
C HIS A 91 -0.69 -26.20 11.14
N SER A 92 -0.65 -26.04 9.83
CA SER A 92 -0.25 -24.79 9.18
C SER A 92 -1.50 -24.02 8.79
N ILE A 93 -1.48 -22.71 8.95
CA ILE A 93 -2.52 -21.84 8.42
C ILE A 93 -2.03 -21.39 7.05
N ASP A 94 -2.66 -21.93 6.01
CA ASP A 94 -2.21 -21.74 4.63
C ASP A 94 -2.84 -20.49 3.99
N ASP A 95 -4.02 -20.09 4.48
CA ASP A 95 -4.86 -19.02 3.91
C ASP A 95 -5.66 -18.37 5.05
N LEU A 96 -5.54 -17.04 5.13
CA LEU A 96 -6.49 -16.16 5.80
C LEU A 96 -7.03 -15.19 4.76
N PHE A 97 -8.31 -14.82 4.88
CA PHE A 97 -9.02 -13.90 3.97
C PHE A 97 -9.26 -14.40 2.54
N GLY A 98 -8.84 -15.62 2.19
CA GLY A 98 -8.81 -16.10 0.82
C GLY A 98 -7.51 -15.73 0.09
N GLU A 99 -6.50 -15.27 0.82
CA GLU A 99 -5.25 -14.73 0.29
C GLU A 99 -4.11 -15.73 0.48
N ILE A 100 -3.47 -16.06 -0.65
CA ILE A 100 -2.30 -16.94 -0.74
C ILE A 100 -1.25 -16.29 -1.65
N SER A 101 0.01 -16.71 -1.52
CA SER A 101 1.04 -16.22 -2.42
C SER A 101 0.82 -16.69 -3.86
N ASP A 102 0.88 -15.73 -4.80
CA ASP A 102 0.78 -15.99 -6.24
C ASP A 102 2.06 -16.57 -6.84
N VAL A 103 3.17 -16.53 -6.11
CA VAL A 103 4.46 -17.07 -6.54
C VAL A 103 4.76 -18.38 -5.83
N ALA A 104 5.57 -19.24 -6.45
CA ALA A 104 5.88 -20.55 -5.88
C ALA A 104 6.88 -20.44 -4.72
N TRP A 105 6.80 -21.40 -3.79
CA TRP A 105 7.78 -21.49 -2.70
C TRP A 105 9.22 -21.56 -3.25
N GLY A 106 10.09 -20.69 -2.72
CA GLY A 106 11.48 -20.57 -3.15
C GLY A 106 11.72 -19.55 -4.27
N GLU A 107 10.67 -18.93 -4.81
CA GLU A 107 10.77 -17.80 -5.73
C GLU A 107 10.82 -16.46 -4.97
N SER A 108 11.43 -15.44 -5.59
CA SER A 108 11.47 -14.09 -5.02
C SER A 108 10.06 -13.53 -4.91
N GLY A 109 9.73 -12.95 -3.75
CA GLY A 109 8.39 -12.44 -3.46
C GLY A 109 7.44 -13.48 -2.86
N TYR A 110 7.91 -14.72 -2.62
CA TYR A 110 7.11 -15.70 -1.89
C TYR A 110 6.87 -15.21 -0.46
N TRP A 111 5.61 -15.32 -0.03
CA TRP A 111 5.18 -14.97 1.31
C TRP A 111 4.26 -16.05 1.87
N SER A 112 4.13 -16.08 3.19
CA SER A 112 3.24 -17.02 3.89
C SER A 112 2.63 -16.38 5.13
N TRP A 113 1.62 -17.02 5.70
CA TRP A 113 1.06 -16.61 6.99
C TRP A 113 1.98 -17.01 8.14
N GLY A 114 2.50 -16.01 8.84
CA GLY A 114 3.38 -16.15 10.00
C GLY A 114 2.62 -16.05 11.31
N LEU A 115 3.02 -16.86 12.27
CA LEU A 115 2.50 -16.86 13.63
C LEU A 115 3.47 -16.13 14.56
N PHE A 116 2.96 -15.14 15.27
CA PHE A 116 3.71 -14.29 16.18
C PHE A 116 3.14 -14.38 17.59
N VAL A 117 4.04 -14.25 18.56
CA VAL A 117 3.73 -14.30 19.98
C VAL A 117 4.23 -13.01 20.59
N LYS A 118 3.43 -12.40 21.46
CA LYS A 118 3.80 -11.14 22.10
C LYS A 118 4.89 -11.38 23.14
N ASN A 119 5.99 -10.65 23.05
CA ASN A 119 7.07 -10.64 24.03
C ASN A 119 7.36 -9.20 24.50
N GLY A 120 6.96 -8.88 25.73
CA GLY A 120 7.01 -7.51 26.24
C GLY A 120 6.12 -6.57 25.43
N SER A 121 6.74 -5.56 24.81
CA SER A 121 6.04 -4.63 23.92
C SER A 121 6.09 -5.03 22.44
N GLY A 122 6.88 -6.05 22.07
CA GLY A 122 7.10 -6.45 20.68
C GLY A 122 6.44 -7.78 20.33
N TRP A 123 6.52 -8.11 19.04
CA TRP A 123 6.10 -9.39 18.48
C TRP A 123 7.32 -10.21 18.08
N GLU A 124 7.30 -11.50 18.38
CA GLU A 124 8.34 -12.44 17.97
C GLU A 124 7.70 -13.58 17.19
N ALA A 125 8.30 -13.97 16.06
CA ALA A 125 7.83 -15.13 15.33
C ALA A 125 7.93 -16.38 16.19
N SER A 126 6.88 -17.19 16.18
CA SER A 126 6.83 -18.45 16.90
C SER A 126 7.86 -19.42 16.33
N SER A 127 8.67 -20.00 17.22
CA SER A 127 9.59 -21.09 16.88
C SER A 127 8.93 -22.47 16.88
N VAL A 128 7.64 -22.53 17.23
CA VAL A 128 6.84 -23.76 17.31
C VAL A 128 5.58 -23.63 16.46
N GLY A 129 5.04 -24.78 16.03
CA GLY A 129 3.75 -24.81 15.33
C GLY A 129 2.60 -24.32 16.20
N VAL A 130 1.51 -23.89 15.57
CA VAL A 130 0.37 -23.26 16.24
C VAL A 130 -0.26 -24.15 17.32
N ASP A 131 -0.23 -25.47 17.15
CA ASP A 131 -0.76 -26.42 18.13
C ASP A 131 0.11 -26.54 19.39
N SER A 132 1.38 -26.14 19.29
CA SER A 132 2.39 -26.25 20.35
C SER A 132 2.59 -24.94 21.12
N ILE A 133 1.88 -23.87 20.74
CA ILE A 133 1.88 -22.63 21.51
C ILE A 133 1.20 -22.89 22.86
N ALA A 134 1.87 -22.50 23.94
CA ALA A 134 1.28 -22.45 25.26
C ALA A 134 0.21 -21.35 25.28
N ILE A 135 -1.02 -21.73 25.61
CA ILE A 135 -2.14 -20.82 25.72
C ILE A 135 -2.48 -20.67 27.20
N ASP A 136 -2.21 -19.49 27.76
CA ASP A 136 -2.52 -19.14 29.14
C ASP A 136 -3.15 -17.75 29.28
N ASP A 137 -3.50 -17.39 30.51
CA ASP A 137 -4.01 -16.06 30.86
C ASP A 137 -3.01 -14.98 30.45
N ASN A 138 -3.46 -14.03 29.62
CA ASN A 138 -2.70 -12.88 29.10
C ASN A 138 -1.72 -13.17 27.96
N GLN A 139 -1.76 -14.36 27.35
CA GLN A 139 -1.07 -14.57 26.08
C GLN A 139 -1.74 -13.74 24.98
N SER A 140 -0.94 -13.12 24.11
CA SER A 140 -1.41 -12.59 22.84
C SER A 140 -0.68 -13.27 21.69
N ILE A 141 -1.43 -13.64 20.65
CA ILE A 141 -0.88 -14.16 19.41
C ILE A 141 -1.29 -13.26 18.25
N ALA A 142 -0.49 -13.24 17.19
CA ALA A 142 -0.84 -12.57 15.96
C ALA A 142 -0.57 -13.46 14.74
N TRP A 143 -1.40 -13.27 13.72
CA TRP A 143 -1.14 -13.75 12.37
C TRP A 143 -0.87 -12.57 11.46
N ALA A 144 0.21 -12.62 10.71
CA ALA A 144 0.55 -11.60 9.73
C ALA A 144 1.26 -12.24 8.52
N PRO A 145 1.14 -11.64 7.32
CA PRO A 145 1.96 -12.05 6.20
C PRO A 145 3.45 -11.88 6.53
N MET A 146 4.28 -12.79 6.05
CA MET A 146 5.73 -12.73 6.21
C MET A 146 6.44 -13.07 4.90
N ILE A 147 7.48 -12.30 4.61
CA ILE A 147 8.50 -12.58 3.59
C ILE A 147 9.77 -13.04 4.33
N ASP A 148 10.57 -13.93 3.75
CA ASP A 148 11.90 -14.31 4.24
C ASP A 148 11.99 -14.72 5.73
N TYR A 149 11.07 -15.57 6.18
CA TYR A 149 11.18 -16.35 7.43
C TYR A 149 11.07 -15.58 8.77
N GLY A 150 10.11 -14.66 8.90
CA GLY A 150 9.47 -14.39 10.21
C GLY A 150 9.87 -13.08 10.89
N VAL A 151 10.18 -12.04 10.12
CA VAL A 151 10.21 -10.67 10.65
C VAL A 151 8.82 -10.08 10.48
N TRP A 152 8.27 -9.54 11.58
CA TRP A 152 7.07 -8.72 11.52
C TRP A 152 7.45 -7.43 10.80
N SER A 153 6.78 -7.13 9.69
CA SER A 153 7.02 -5.88 8.96
C SER A 153 5.96 -4.86 9.32
N ASP A 154 6.39 -3.61 9.50
CA ASP A 154 5.49 -2.46 9.66
C ASP A 154 5.01 -1.92 8.30
N ILE A 155 5.51 -2.50 7.20
CA ILE A 155 5.07 -2.21 5.83
C ILE A 155 3.98 -3.22 5.44
N PRO A 156 2.83 -2.75 4.91
CA PRO A 156 1.85 -3.64 4.29
C PRO A 156 2.49 -4.56 3.25
N LEU A 157 2.13 -5.86 3.26
CA LEU A 157 2.70 -6.83 2.34
C LEU A 157 2.54 -6.41 0.88
N ASN A 158 1.36 -5.90 0.49
CA ASN A 158 1.11 -5.47 -0.88
C ASN A 158 2.12 -4.40 -1.34
N ASP A 159 2.41 -3.41 -0.49
CA ASP A 159 3.35 -2.34 -0.79
C ASP A 159 4.79 -2.88 -0.84
N ALA A 160 5.14 -3.80 0.08
CA ALA A 160 6.44 -4.45 0.08
C ALA A 160 6.67 -5.29 -1.19
N LEU A 161 5.66 -6.07 -1.62
CA LEU A 161 5.73 -6.86 -2.84
C LEU A 161 5.82 -5.99 -4.09
N GLU A 162 5.07 -4.89 -4.16
CA GLU A 162 5.19 -3.92 -5.24
C GLU A 162 6.59 -3.31 -5.29
N CYS A 163 7.17 -2.98 -4.13
CA CYS A 163 8.52 -2.48 -4.02
C CYS A 163 9.59 -3.49 -4.46
N MET A 164 9.43 -4.76 -4.10
CA MET A 164 10.32 -5.86 -4.52
C MET A 164 10.26 -6.11 -6.03
N ALA A 165 9.13 -5.81 -6.66
CA ALA A 165 8.95 -5.92 -8.10
C ALA A 165 9.43 -4.67 -8.87
N ALA A 166 9.80 -3.59 -8.19
CA ALA A 166 10.23 -2.36 -8.82
C ALA A 166 11.61 -2.50 -9.50
N ASP A 167 11.82 -1.76 -10.59
CA ASP A 167 13.07 -1.80 -11.35
C ASP A 167 14.25 -1.19 -10.58
N HIS A 168 13.96 -0.18 -9.75
CA HIS A 168 14.95 0.50 -8.92
C HIS A 168 14.42 0.73 -7.51
N THR A 169 15.33 0.73 -6.53
CA THR A 169 15.00 0.98 -5.12
C THR A 169 15.87 2.10 -4.55
N ILE A 170 15.24 3.05 -3.85
CA ILE A 170 15.89 4.14 -3.14
C ILE A 170 15.54 4.01 -1.66
N GLY A 171 16.55 3.96 -0.82
CA GLY A 171 16.40 3.92 0.63
C GLY A 171 16.99 5.15 1.30
N LEU A 172 17.17 5.07 2.61
CA LEU A 172 17.91 6.06 3.39
C LEU A 172 19.40 5.72 3.37
N ASP A 173 20.24 6.75 3.42
CA ASP A 173 21.68 6.57 3.61
C ASP A 173 22.01 6.16 5.06
N SER A 174 23.29 5.90 5.35
CA SER A 174 23.72 5.48 6.70
C SER A 174 23.48 6.52 7.80
N THR A 175 23.19 7.78 7.45
CA THR A 175 22.91 8.85 8.42
C THR A 175 21.41 8.99 8.70
N GLY A 176 20.56 8.45 7.82
CA GLY A 176 19.12 8.68 7.83
C GLY A 176 18.72 10.10 7.39
N LEU A 177 19.66 10.96 6.99
CA LEU A 177 19.39 12.36 6.61
C LEU A 177 19.50 12.63 5.11
N ALA A 178 19.77 11.59 4.32
CA ALA A 178 19.75 11.65 2.87
C ALA A 178 19.15 10.37 2.29
N PHE A 179 18.65 10.46 1.07
CA PHE A 179 18.41 9.26 0.26
C PHE A 179 19.76 8.63 -0.09
N ASN A 180 19.84 7.29 -0.12
CA ASN A 180 21.07 6.59 -0.48
C ASN A 180 21.49 6.83 -1.94
N LEU A 181 20.52 7.16 -2.80
CA LEU A 181 20.68 7.60 -4.17
C LEU A 181 20.02 8.98 -4.32
N THR A 182 20.84 10.00 -4.51
CA THR A 182 20.38 11.38 -4.71
C THR A 182 20.20 11.75 -6.18
N SER A 183 20.74 10.94 -7.09
CA SER A 183 20.53 11.06 -8.53
C SER A 183 20.45 9.67 -9.16
N LEU A 184 19.43 9.44 -9.97
CA LEU A 184 19.18 8.18 -10.68
C LEU A 184 18.73 8.48 -12.11
N SER A 185 19.29 7.77 -13.09
CA SER A 185 18.81 7.82 -14.48
C SER A 185 18.17 6.49 -14.84
N ILE A 186 16.95 6.54 -15.35
CA ILE A 186 16.11 5.36 -15.63
C ILE A 186 15.54 5.41 -17.05
N ALA A 187 15.07 4.28 -17.56
CA ALA A 187 14.34 4.25 -18.83
C ALA A 187 12.89 4.69 -18.63
N VAL A 188 12.25 5.14 -19.72
CA VAL A 188 10.80 5.37 -19.73
C VAL A 188 10.09 4.02 -19.53
N GLY A 189 9.15 3.97 -18.60
CA GLY A 189 8.43 2.78 -18.16
C GLY A 189 9.03 2.12 -16.93
N ASP A 190 10.22 2.52 -16.48
CA ASP A 190 10.81 1.98 -15.25
C ASP A 190 10.05 2.50 -14.02
N SER A 191 9.98 1.63 -13.02
CA SER A 191 9.43 1.91 -11.69
C SER A 191 10.54 2.16 -10.67
N VAL A 192 10.28 3.09 -9.74
CA VAL A 192 11.15 3.37 -8.60
C VAL A 192 10.36 3.19 -7.32
N CYS A 193 10.86 2.33 -6.44
CA CYS A 193 10.36 2.22 -5.09
C CYS A 193 11.25 2.99 -4.12
N TRP A 194 10.64 3.83 -3.28
CA TRP A 194 11.27 4.37 -2.09
C TRP A 194 10.86 3.54 -0.89
N THR A 195 11.85 3.02 -0.14
CA THR A 195 11.56 2.17 1.01
C THR A 195 12.53 2.32 2.17
N TRP A 196 11.97 2.26 3.38
CA TRP A 196 12.67 2.18 4.65
C TRP A 196 11.74 1.56 5.69
N GLU A 197 12.31 0.94 6.71
CA GLU A 197 11.59 0.33 7.82
C GLU A 197 12.27 0.73 9.13
N ASP A 198 11.46 1.02 10.16
CA ASP A 198 11.93 1.41 11.49
C ASP A 198 12.94 2.57 11.48
N ALA A 199 12.77 3.52 10.56
CA ALA A 199 13.62 4.70 10.49
C ALA A 199 13.51 5.50 11.79
N SER A 200 14.65 5.94 12.32
CA SER A 200 14.73 6.67 13.60
C SER A 200 13.99 8.02 13.59
N MET A 201 13.65 8.52 12.40
CA MET A 201 12.91 9.74 12.17
C MET A 201 11.97 9.54 10.97
N PRO A 202 10.82 10.24 10.93
CA PRO A 202 9.85 10.06 9.87
C PRO A 202 10.32 10.69 8.55
N HIS A 203 10.11 9.98 7.45
CA HIS A 203 10.47 10.41 6.10
C HIS A 203 9.29 10.34 5.15
N ASN A 204 9.38 11.05 4.03
CA ASN A 204 8.47 10.90 2.89
C ASN A 204 9.17 11.29 1.59
N VAL A 205 8.45 11.10 0.49
CA VAL A 205 8.84 11.52 -0.86
C VAL A 205 7.79 12.51 -1.35
N ALA A 206 8.22 13.71 -1.71
CA ALA A 206 7.35 14.73 -2.26
C ALA A 206 8.01 15.41 -3.46
N GLU A 207 7.32 15.37 -4.60
CA GLU A 207 7.74 16.05 -5.82
C GLU A 207 7.87 17.57 -5.59
N VAL A 208 8.90 18.15 -6.19
CA VAL A 208 9.10 19.59 -6.25
C VAL A 208 9.32 20.03 -7.69
N GLN A 209 8.93 21.28 -7.98
CA GLN A 209 8.95 21.85 -9.33
C GLN A 209 10.33 21.79 -10.00
N GLN A 210 11.38 21.99 -9.21
CA GLN A 210 12.76 22.01 -9.69
C GLN A 210 13.74 21.81 -8.53
N GLU A 211 15.00 21.54 -8.86
CA GLU A 211 16.08 21.47 -7.90
C GLU A 211 16.17 22.73 -7.02
N GLY A 212 16.44 22.53 -5.72
CA GLY A 212 16.58 23.59 -4.72
C GLY A 212 15.26 24.05 -4.08
N TYR A 213 14.10 23.56 -4.54
CA TYR A 213 12.83 23.79 -3.87
C TYR A 213 12.70 22.88 -2.66
N THR A 214 12.15 23.40 -1.56
CA THR A 214 12.08 22.69 -0.27
C THR A 214 10.65 22.41 0.20
N SER A 215 9.67 22.61 -0.67
CA SER A 215 8.25 22.48 -0.32
C SER A 215 7.50 21.81 -1.46
N TYR A 216 6.67 20.82 -1.12
CA TYR A 216 5.74 20.21 -2.03
C TYR A 216 4.84 21.25 -2.71
N ASN A 217 4.70 21.16 -4.03
CA ASN A 217 3.93 22.12 -4.83
C ASN A 217 2.93 21.45 -5.78
N GLY A 218 2.44 20.27 -5.40
CA GLY A 218 1.61 19.43 -6.26
C GLY A 218 2.44 18.40 -7.03
N GLY A 219 1.82 17.29 -7.41
CA GLY A 219 2.48 16.18 -8.09
C GLY A 219 2.45 14.89 -7.27
N VAL A 220 3.47 14.06 -7.46
CA VAL A 220 3.62 12.78 -6.75
C VAL A 220 4.02 13.03 -5.29
N ARG A 221 3.35 12.35 -4.36
CA ARG A 221 3.66 12.40 -2.92
C ARG A 221 3.34 11.07 -2.27
N SER A 222 4.24 10.55 -1.44
CA SER A 222 4.06 9.29 -0.71
C SER A 222 3.12 9.40 0.51
N GLY A 223 2.57 10.59 0.78
CA GLY A 223 1.79 10.88 1.97
C GLY A 223 2.60 11.63 3.05
N ASP A 224 2.09 11.56 4.28
CA ASP A 224 2.74 12.16 5.44
C ASP A 224 3.99 11.39 5.84
N ALA A 225 4.89 12.05 6.56
CA ALA A 225 6.17 11.45 6.94
C ALA A 225 5.98 10.33 7.97
N VAL A 226 6.55 9.15 7.68
CA VAL A 226 6.41 7.90 8.46
C VAL A 226 7.76 7.21 8.65
N SER A 227 7.88 6.39 9.69
CA SER A 227 9.11 5.64 10.01
C SER A 227 9.27 4.36 9.20
N SER A 228 8.20 3.87 8.57
CA SER A 228 8.22 2.72 7.68
C SER A 228 7.39 3.06 6.44
N LEU A 229 7.96 2.87 5.24
CA LEU A 229 7.34 3.17 3.96
C LEU A 229 7.80 2.17 2.91
N ALA A 230 6.89 1.75 2.04
CA ALA A 230 7.19 1.33 0.69
C ALA A 230 6.27 2.12 -0.24
N PHE A 231 6.86 2.89 -1.15
CA PHE A 231 6.13 3.75 -2.07
C PHE A 231 6.71 3.60 -3.47
N THR A 232 5.92 3.10 -4.41
CA THR A 232 6.35 2.86 -5.79
C THR A 232 5.72 3.89 -6.73
N HIS A 233 6.50 4.34 -7.70
CA HIS A 233 6.02 5.16 -8.81
C HIS A 233 6.64 4.71 -10.13
N THR A 234 5.80 4.52 -11.15
CA THR A 234 6.21 4.19 -12.52
C THR A 234 6.27 5.45 -13.37
N PHE A 235 7.39 5.65 -14.06
CA PHE A 235 7.64 6.83 -14.87
C PHE A 235 7.36 6.56 -16.35
N GLU A 236 6.15 6.88 -16.80
CA GLU A 236 5.67 6.55 -18.15
C GLU A 236 6.13 7.52 -19.26
N GLU A 237 6.75 8.65 -18.90
CA GLU A 237 7.15 9.69 -19.85
C GLU A 237 8.56 10.23 -19.57
N ASN A 238 9.22 10.78 -20.59
CA ASN A 238 10.49 11.48 -20.40
C ASN A 238 10.28 12.70 -19.49
N ALA A 239 11.00 12.73 -18.37
CA ALA A 239 10.84 13.76 -17.36
C ALA A 239 12.09 13.87 -16.49
N THR A 240 12.27 15.03 -15.87
CA THR A 240 13.16 15.18 -14.72
C THR A 240 12.30 15.34 -13.48
N PHE A 241 12.29 14.34 -12.62
CA PHE A 241 11.54 14.31 -11.38
C PHE A 241 12.44 14.73 -10.21
N ASN A 242 12.21 15.92 -9.68
CA ASN A 242 12.91 16.40 -8.49
C ASN A 242 12.02 16.16 -7.27
N TYR A 243 12.58 15.69 -6.17
CA TYR A 243 11.82 15.40 -4.97
C TYR A 243 12.61 15.69 -3.69
N VAL A 244 11.89 15.87 -2.60
CA VAL A 244 12.44 16.09 -1.26
C VAL A 244 11.76 15.21 -0.24
N CYS A 245 12.42 15.04 0.90
CA CYS A 245 11.76 14.67 2.15
C CYS A 245 11.32 15.95 2.86
N GLU A 246 10.01 16.20 2.95
CA GLU A 246 9.47 17.46 3.49
C GLU A 246 10.03 17.86 4.87
N PRO A 247 10.08 16.99 5.89
CA PRO A 247 10.62 17.37 7.20
C PRO A 247 12.12 17.71 7.18
N HIS A 248 12.88 17.24 6.17
CA HIS A 248 14.33 17.39 6.09
C HIS A 248 14.79 18.18 4.86
N ALA A 249 13.87 18.79 4.12
CA ALA A 249 14.17 19.52 2.90
C ALA A 249 15.09 20.73 3.17
N SER A 250 14.89 21.43 4.29
CA SER A 250 15.77 22.54 4.72
C SER A 250 17.19 22.10 5.09
N MET A 251 17.40 20.80 5.32
CA MET A 251 18.71 20.18 5.57
C MET A 251 19.36 19.64 4.30
N GLY A 252 18.67 19.75 3.14
CA GLY A 252 19.16 19.30 1.84
C GLY A 252 18.80 17.85 1.49
N MET A 253 17.86 17.22 2.19
CA MET A 253 17.39 15.88 1.85
C MET A 253 16.52 15.92 0.58
N ALA A 254 17.17 15.80 -0.57
CA ALA A 254 16.59 15.87 -1.90
C ALA A 254 17.16 14.78 -2.81
N GLY A 255 16.41 14.45 -3.86
CA GLY A 255 16.85 13.57 -4.93
C GLY A 255 16.30 13.99 -6.29
N GLN A 256 16.88 13.41 -7.34
CA GLN A 256 16.48 13.64 -8.72
C GLN A 256 16.46 12.32 -9.50
N ILE A 257 15.37 12.09 -10.23
CA ILE A 257 15.26 11.01 -11.21
C ILE A 257 15.19 11.63 -12.60
N VAL A 258 16.07 11.19 -13.49
CA VAL A 258 16.07 11.56 -14.91
C VAL A 258 15.53 10.38 -15.71
N VAL A 259 14.35 10.54 -16.30
CA VAL A 259 13.65 9.50 -17.06
C VAL A 259 13.92 9.73 -18.55
N GLY A 260 14.52 8.74 -19.21
CA GLY A 260 14.87 8.81 -20.62
C GLY A 260 15.78 10.01 -20.93
N ASP A 261 15.32 10.95 -21.75
CA ASP A 261 16.09 12.16 -22.09
C ASP A 261 15.95 13.31 -21.08
N GLY A 262 15.16 13.13 -20.02
CA GLY A 262 14.91 14.14 -18.99
C GLY A 262 13.81 15.14 -19.32
N GLY A 263 13.03 14.91 -20.38
CA GLY A 263 11.95 15.80 -20.82
C GLY A 263 12.47 16.99 -21.63
N VAL A 264 13.58 16.81 -22.34
CA VAL A 264 14.18 17.87 -23.16
C VAL A 264 13.26 18.16 -24.34
N VAL A 265 12.45 19.21 -24.22
CA VAL A 265 11.73 19.77 -25.36
C VAL A 265 12.77 20.42 -26.28
N VAL A 266 13.15 19.71 -27.35
CA VAL A 266 13.86 20.34 -28.46
C VAL A 266 12.93 21.41 -28.99
N ALA A 267 13.24 22.67 -28.69
CA ALA A 267 12.53 23.79 -29.29
C ALA A 267 12.62 23.59 -30.80
N GLU A 268 11.47 23.44 -31.48
CA GLU A 268 11.42 23.65 -32.91
C GLU A 268 11.97 25.06 -33.12
N GLU A 269 13.20 25.14 -33.62
CA GLU A 269 13.75 26.37 -34.16
C GLU A 269 12.81 26.72 -35.32
N THR A 270 11.78 27.51 -35.02
CA THR A 270 11.03 28.21 -36.07
C THR A 270 12.09 28.95 -36.84
N GLU A 271 12.42 28.47 -38.03
CA GLU A 271 13.28 29.20 -38.95
C GLU A 271 12.62 30.55 -39.16
N VAL A 272 13.10 31.55 -38.43
CA VAL A 272 12.85 32.93 -38.77
C VAL A 272 13.64 33.12 -40.05
N VAL A 273 12.97 32.89 -41.18
CA VAL A 273 13.41 33.46 -42.44
C VAL A 273 13.39 34.97 -42.20
N GLU A 274 14.57 35.49 -41.84
CA GLU A 274 14.90 36.91 -41.89
C GLU A 274 14.79 37.33 -43.36
N GLU A 275 13.56 37.55 -43.82
CA GLU A 275 13.27 38.46 -44.92
C GLU A 275 13.73 39.83 -44.44
N THR A 276 15.04 40.11 -44.54
CA THR A 276 15.63 41.42 -44.25
C THR A 276 14.84 42.48 -45.02
N PRO A 277 13.98 43.28 -44.35
CA PRO A 277 13.22 44.30 -45.04
C PRO A 277 14.19 45.46 -45.32
N GLY A 278 14.77 45.50 -46.52
CA GLY A 278 15.29 46.76 -47.05
C GLY A 278 16.68 46.83 -47.67
N PHE A 279 17.33 45.75 -48.11
CA PHE A 279 18.61 45.87 -48.84
C PHE A 279 18.63 45.36 -50.29
N THR A 280 17.62 44.61 -50.75
CA THR A 280 17.57 44.11 -52.14
C THR A 280 16.89 45.06 -53.12
N THR A 281 16.02 45.97 -52.66
CA THR A 281 15.29 46.90 -53.54
C THR A 281 16.11 48.15 -53.92
N VAL A 282 17.09 48.55 -53.10
CA VAL A 282 17.89 49.76 -53.33
C VAL A 282 18.95 49.55 -54.42
N THR A 283 19.57 48.37 -54.51
CA THR A 283 20.60 48.09 -55.53
C THR A 283 20.01 47.91 -56.93
N MET A 284 18.78 47.41 -57.06
CA MET A 284 18.11 47.27 -58.36
C MET A 284 17.62 48.61 -58.94
N ALA A 285 17.21 49.56 -58.09
CA ALA A 285 16.83 50.91 -58.50
C ALA A 285 18.03 51.76 -58.98
N ILE A 286 19.21 51.59 -58.35
CA ILE A 286 20.45 52.30 -58.75
C ILE A 286 20.98 51.75 -60.08
N ALA A 287 20.88 50.44 -60.33
CA ALA A 287 21.29 49.84 -61.61
C ALA A 287 20.43 50.29 -62.80
N LEU A 288 19.12 50.49 -62.60
CA LEU A 288 18.22 50.97 -63.66
C LEU A 288 18.43 52.46 -64.00
N LEU A 289 18.76 53.31 -63.02
CA LEU A 289 19.08 54.72 -63.27
C LEU A 289 20.42 54.91 -64.02
N ALA A 290 21.43 54.08 -63.77
CA ALA A 290 22.71 54.14 -64.49
C ALA A 290 22.57 53.75 -65.97
N ALA A 291 21.71 52.77 -66.30
CA ALA A 291 21.46 52.36 -67.68
C ALA A 291 20.73 53.44 -68.50
N VAL A 292 19.78 54.18 -67.90
CA VAL A 292 19.03 55.26 -68.57
C VAL A 292 19.93 56.49 -68.83
N LEU A 293 20.88 56.79 -67.95
CA LEU A 293 21.83 57.90 -68.15
C LEU A 293 22.90 57.60 -69.22
N LEU A 294 23.30 56.33 -69.38
CA LEU A 294 24.26 55.93 -70.41
C LEU A 294 23.63 55.83 -71.82
N ALA A 295 22.35 55.47 -71.92
CA ALA A 295 21.63 55.44 -73.20
C ALA A 295 21.42 56.84 -73.82
N ARG A 296 21.36 57.90 -73.00
CA ARG A 296 21.15 59.28 -73.46
C ARG A 296 22.39 59.98 -74.02
N ARG A 297 23.57 59.35 -73.99
CA ARG A 297 24.83 59.95 -74.50
C ARG A 297 25.22 59.46 -75.90
N LYS A 298 24.30 58.79 -76.59
CA LYS A 298 24.51 58.29 -77.95
C LYS A 298 23.32 58.66 -78.83
N ASP A 299 23.09 59.97 -78.95
CA ASP A 299 22.47 60.66 -80.09
C ASP A 299 22.92 62.13 -80.06
#